data_AF-A0A194W5F3-F1
#
_entry.id   AF-A0A194W5F3-F1
#
_cell.length_a   1.000
_cell.length_b   1.000
_cell.length_c   1.000
_cell.angle_alpha   90.00
_cell.angle_beta   90.00
_cell.angle_gamma   90.00
#
_symmetry.space_group_name_H-M   'P 1'
#
loop_
_entity.id
_entity.type
_entity.pdbx_description
1 polymer ?
#
loop_
_entity_poly.entity_id
_entity_poly.type
_entity_poly.pdbx_seq_one_letter_code
_entity_poly.pdbx_strand_id
1 'polypeptide(L)'
;MAPRPRLQTPRLGRGWTAVTPALRLARPLSVSSTNKASTPSISANAIPDPPPQRWLSDLRSRLGKCIIFGSSPAQVGEAALVLRALAGEWRDLTAGSEGFLTGGRRGLDGQQVVWGDQDSFQHVNNVRYISWAEASRVNWVTNFAVHVDPAHYKEWSDLMTPKSVGLILKSIKSDYKFPMTYPDKVSVYHKLRFSPAAQPSPSSLILDAVVLSHRHRRVAARIEEDIVIYDYRSAKKAEMLPFMKSVLEDTFRLQESEKARARKRIWNLIGSVEKLEKGTWDRADAVEDNGTTK
;
A
#
# COMPACT_ATOMS: atom_id res chain seq x y z
N MET A 1 56.49 4.25 -33.08
CA MET A 1 55.06 4.16 -32.69
C MET A 1 54.60 2.74 -33.02
N ALA A 2 54.54 1.85 -32.02
CA ALA A 2 54.30 0.42 -32.23
C ALA A 2 52.80 0.11 -32.44
N PRO A 3 52.43 -0.87 -33.29
CA PRO A 3 51.04 -1.25 -33.47
C PRO A 3 50.51 -2.09 -32.29
N ARG A 4 49.25 -1.84 -31.90
CA ARG A 4 48.58 -2.52 -30.78
C ARG A 4 48.32 -4.01 -31.08
N PRO A 5 48.43 -4.90 -30.08
CA PRO A 5 48.13 -6.32 -30.24
C PRO A 5 46.61 -6.57 -30.31
N ARG A 6 46.19 -7.50 -31.18
CA ARG A 6 44.81 -8.01 -31.24
C ARG A 6 44.60 -9.06 -30.15
N LEU A 7 43.57 -8.88 -29.32
CA LEU A 7 43.08 -9.88 -28.37
C LEU A 7 42.42 -11.05 -29.10
N GLN A 8 42.94 -12.26 -28.90
CA GLN A 8 42.25 -13.51 -29.26
C GLN A 8 41.31 -13.90 -28.10
N THR A 9 40.04 -14.13 -28.41
CA THR A 9 39.06 -14.68 -27.47
C THR A 9 39.14 -16.21 -27.42
N PRO A 10 39.22 -16.85 -26.24
CA PRO A 10 39.13 -18.29 -26.14
C PRO A 10 37.69 -18.77 -26.37
N ARG A 11 37.52 -19.82 -27.18
CA ARG A 11 36.27 -20.58 -27.27
C ARG A 11 36.09 -21.39 -25.99
N LEU A 12 35.07 -21.07 -25.19
CA LEU A 12 34.61 -21.93 -24.10
C LEU A 12 33.56 -22.92 -24.60
N GLY A 13 33.76 -24.18 -24.20
CA GLY A 13 33.10 -25.37 -24.71
C GLY A 13 31.61 -25.47 -24.38
N ARG A 14 30.91 -26.20 -25.26
CA ARG A 14 29.55 -26.67 -25.09
C ARG A 14 29.49 -27.67 -23.92
N GLY A 15 28.57 -27.43 -23.00
CA GLY A 15 28.24 -28.36 -21.92
C GLY A 15 27.12 -27.80 -21.06
N TRP A 16 25.90 -27.73 -21.61
CA TRP A 16 24.70 -27.44 -20.83
C TRP A 16 23.81 -28.67 -20.87
N THR A 17 23.75 -29.37 -19.75
CA THR A 17 22.77 -30.41 -19.44
C THR A 17 21.37 -29.81 -19.36
N ALA A 18 20.42 -30.47 -20.01
CA ALA A 18 19.02 -30.06 -20.10
C ALA A 18 18.35 -30.02 -18.73
N VAL A 19 17.76 -28.87 -18.38
CA VAL A 19 16.76 -28.74 -17.32
C VAL A 19 15.40 -28.63 -18.00
N THR A 20 14.47 -29.44 -17.52
CA THR A 20 13.08 -29.60 -17.96
C THR A 20 12.30 -28.28 -18.00
N PRO A 21 11.35 -28.09 -18.94
CA PRO A 21 10.56 -26.87 -19.00
C PRO A 21 9.49 -26.88 -17.92
N ALA A 22 9.52 -25.87 -17.04
CA ALA A 22 8.44 -25.58 -16.12
C ALA A 22 7.17 -25.18 -16.90
N LEU A 23 6.04 -25.74 -16.48
CA LEU A 23 4.69 -25.50 -16.99
C LEU A 23 4.38 -24.00 -17.14
N ARG A 24 4.16 -23.57 -18.38
CA ARG A 24 3.49 -22.29 -18.67
C ARG A 24 2.03 -22.39 -18.23
N LEU A 25 1.70 -21.82 -17.08
CA LEU A 25 0.31 -21.52 -16.73
C LEU A 25 -0.14 -20.31 -17.55
N ALA A 26 -0.87 -20.62 -18.62
CA ALA A 26 -1.56 -19.65 -19.46
C ALA A 26 -2.58 -18.86 -18.62
N ARG A 27 -2.61 -17.55 -18.86
CA ARG A 27 -3.54 -16.58 -18.27
C ARG A 27 -4.93 -16.82 -18.88
N PRO A 28 -6.01 -17.06 -18.11
CA PRO A 28 -7.33 -17.17 -18.71
C PRO A 28 -7.81 -15.78 -19.14
N LEU A 29 -8.27 -15.72 -20.39
CA LEU A 29 -8.98 -14.57 -20.97
C LEU A 29 -10.29 -14.36 -20.21
N SER A 30 -10.55 -13.10 -19.86
CA SER A 30 -11.75 -12.68 -19.13
C SER A 30 -12.97 -12.79 -20.03
N VAL A 31 -13.91 -13.66 -19.66
CA VAL A 31 -15.26 -13.70 -20.23
C VAL A 31 -16.18 -12.94 -19.28
N SER A 32 -16.79 -11.87 -19.78
CA SER A 32 -17.79 -11.10 -19.03
C SER A 32 -19.11 -11.88 -18.97
N SER A 33 -19.46 -12.37 -17.80
CA SER A 33 -20.81 -12.87 -17.49
C SER A 33 -21.53 -11.88 -16.58
N THR A 34 -22.67 -11.39 -17.05
CA THR A 34 -23.61 -10.55 -16.30
C THR A 34 -24.30 -11.39 -15.23
N ASN A 35 -23.90 -11.22 -13.96
CA ASN A 35 -24.61 -11.82 -12.83
C ASN A 35 -25.60 -10.83 -12.22
N LYS A 36 -26.88 -11.24 -12.22
CA LYS A 36 -27.99 -10.63 -11.51
C LYS A 36 -27.68 -10.57 -10.01
N ALA A 37 -27.99 -9.43 -9.40
CA ALA A 37 -27.78 -9.16 -7.99
C ALA A 37 -28.59 -10.13 -7.11
N SER A 38 -27.90 -10.94 -6.32
CA SER A 38 -28.42 -11.59 -5.13
C SER A 38 -27.82 -10.89 -3.92
N THR A 39 -28.69 -10.34 -3.06
CA THR A 39 -28.31 -9.63 -1.84
C THR A 39 -27.70 -10.64 -0.85
N PRO A 40 -26.43 -10.52 -0.43
CA PRO A 40 -25.88 -11.42 0.59
C PRO A 40 -26.35 -10.98 1.97
N SER A 41 -26.80 -11.93 2.78
CA SER A 41 -26.96 -11.75 4.22
C SER A 41 -25.58 -11.52 4.86
N ILE A 42 -25.30 -10.28 5.26
CA ILE A 42 -24.02 -9.87 5.83
C ILE A 42 -23.92 -10.37 7.28
N SER A 43 -23.01 -11.31 7.54
CA SER A 43 -22.54 -11.58 8.91
C SER A 43 -21.94 -10.30 9.47
N ALA A 44 -22.42 -9.85 10.63
CA ALA A 44 -22.01 -8.59 11.27
C ALA A 44 -20.49 -8.49 11.57
N ASN A 45 -19.75 -9.61 11.47
CA ASN A 45 -18.31 -9.70 11.72
C ASN A 45 -17.45 -9.92 10.45
N ALA A 46 -18.03 -9.94 9.25
CA ALA A 46 -17.26 -10.13 8.03
C ALA A 46 -16.56 -8.83 7.58
N ILE A 47 -15.28 -8.91 7.22
CA ILE A 47 -14.57 -7.81 6.56
C ILE A 47 -15.27 -7.52 5.23
N PRO A 48 -15.73 -6.29 4.96
CA PRO A 48 -16.38 -5.98 3.69
C PRO A 48 -15.47 -6.26 2.49
N ASP A 49 -16.08 -6.46 1.31
CA ASP A 49 -15.33 -6.69 0.08
C ASP A 49 -14.37 -5.53 -0.23
N PRO A 50 -13.24 -5.81 -0.92
CA PRO A 50 -12.34 -4.76 -1.37
C PRO A 50 -13.12 -3.71 -2.18
N PRO A 51 -12.90 -2.41 -1.92
CA PRO A 51 -13.56 -1.36 -2.69
C PRO A 51 -13.09 -1.40 -4.16
N PRO A 52 -13.86 -0.80 -5.09
CA PRO A 52 -13.44 -0.63 -6.47
C PRO A 52 -12.05 0.03 -6.56
N GLN A 53 -11.18 -0.43 -7.47
CA GLN A 53 -9.79 0.05 -7.54
C GLN A 53 -9.64 1.57 -7.70
N ARG A 54 -10.62 2.21 -8.34
CA ARG A 54 -10.65 3.65 -8.63
C ARG A 54 -11.67 4.42 -7.78
N TRP A 55 -12.15 3.83 -6.68
CA TRP A 55 -13.21 4.40 -5.84
C TRP A 55 -13.00 5.89 -5.54
N LEU A 56 -11.78 6.33 -5.23
CA LEU A 56 -11.50 7.73 -4.88
C LEU A 56 -11.70 8.70 -6.04
N SER A 57 -11.23 8.36 -7.25
CA SER A 57 -11.45 9.20 -8.44
C SER A 57 -12.90 9.13 -8.88
N ASP A 58 -13.49 7.94 -8.84
CA ASP A 58 -14.84 7.71 -9.33
C ASP A 58 -15.87 8.45 -8.48
N LEU A 59 -15.74 8.39 -7.14
CA LEU A 59 -16.62 9.15 -6.24
C LEU A 59 -16.50 10.66 -6.42
N ARG A 60 -15.30 11.18 -6.68
CA ARG A 60 -15.14 12.62 -6.96
C ARG A 60 -15.85 13.03 -8.25
N SER A 61 -15.70 12.25 -9.32
CA SER A 61 -16.38 12.51 -10.59
C SER A 61 -17.91 12.42 -10.45
N ARG A 62 -18.39 11.40 -9.74
CA ARG A 62 -19.83 11.19 -9.47
C ARG A 62 -20.44 12.33 -8.66
N LEU A 63 -19.78 12.76 -7.59
CA LEU A 63 -20.19 13.94 -6.82
C LEU A 63 -20.20 15.21 -7.67
N GLY A 64 -19.18 15.41 -8.51
CA GLY A 64 -19.12 16.52 -9.45
C GLY A 64 -20.34 16.55 -10.37
N LYS A 65 -20.75 15.40 -10.91
CA LYS A 65 -21.96 15.26 -11.72
C LYS A 65 -23.22 15.67 -10.96
N CYS A 66 -23.40 15.20 -9.71
CA CYS A 66 -24.56 15.59 -8.90
C CYS A 66 -24.63 17.10 -8.66
N ILE A 67 -23.48 17.74 -8.41
CA ILE A 67 -23.41 19.18 -8.16
C ILE A 67 -23.72 19.97 -9.45
N ILE A 68 -23.09 19.59 -10.58
CA ILE A 68 -23.26 20.26 -11.87
C ILE A 68 -24.71 20.15 -12.38
N PHE A 69 -25.34 18.99 -12.18
CA PHE A 69 -26.71 18.76 -12.65
C PHE A 69 -27.76 19.63 -11.94
N GLY A 70 -27.46 20.12 -10.73
CA GLY A 70 -28.41 20.84 -9.89
C GLY A 70 -28.71 20.10 -8.59
N SER A 71 -27.96 20.45 -7.53
CA SER A 71 -28.18 19.94 -6.17
C SER A 71 -28.88 20.99 -5.30
N SER A 72 -29.88 20.58 -4.52
CA SER A 72 -30.49 21.44 -3.49
C SER A 72 -29.47 21.83 -2.40
N PRO A 73 -29.70 22.90 -1.62
CA PRO A 73 -28.79 23.30 -0.54
C PRO A 73 -28.48 22.18 0.47
N ALA A 74 -29.48 21.33 0.80
CA ALA A 74 -29.28 20.19 1.68
C ALA A 74 -28.36 19.12 1.05
N GLN A 75 -28.55 18.82 -0.24
CA GLN A 75 -27.71 17.87 -0.97
C GLN A 75 -26.28 18.40 -1.15
N VAL A 76 -26.10 19.71 -1.35
CA VAL A 76 -24.78 20.34 -1.36
C VAL A 76 -24.09 20.16 0.00
N GLY A 77 -24.83 20.31 1.11
CA GLY A 77 -24.33 20.02 2.45
C GLY A 77 -23.87 18.57 2.62
N GLU A 78 -24.69 17.60 2.21
CA GLU A 78 -24.33 16.17 2.21
C GLU A 78 -23.08 15.89 1.34
N ALA A 79 -23.04 16.43 0.11
CA ALA A 79 -21.91 16.29 -0.81
C ALA A 79 -20.62 16.89 -0.23
N ALA A 80 -20.70 18.04 0.47
CA ALA A 80 -19.56 18.68 1.10
C ALA A 80 -18.94 17.81 2.22
N LEU A 81 -19.76 17.08 2.98
CA LEU A 81 -19.28 16.13 3.98
C LEU A 81 -18.51 14.97 3.34
N VAL A 82 -19.03 14.42 2.24
CA VAL A 82 -18.34 13.36 1.49
C VAL A 82 -17.03 13.89 0.90
N LEU A 83 -17.03 15.06 0.25
CA LEU A 83 -15.82 15.68 -0.30
C LEU A 83 -14.75 15.93 0.77
N ARG A 84 -15.15 16.38 1.96
CA ARG A 84 -14.24 16.56 3.10
C ARG A 84 -13.57 15.23 3.49
N ALA A 85 -14.34 14.16 3.57
CA ALA A 85 -13.81 12.82 3.83
C ALA A 85 -12.84 12.38 2.72
N LEU A 86 -13.20 12.54 1.44
CA LEU A 86 -12.35 12.20 0.29
C LEU A 86 -11.08 13.07 0.19
N ALA A 87 -11.06 14.25 0.82
CA ALA A 87 -9.91 15.14 0.85
C ALA A 87 -8.99 14.87 2.06
N GLY A 88 -9.58 14.61 3.23
CA GLY A 88 -8.84 14.43 4.48
C GLY A 88 -8.42 12.99 4.77
N GLU A 89 -9.31 12.03 4.51
CA GLU A 89 -9.16 10.63 4.96
C GLU A 89 -8.55 9.72 3.89
N TRP A 90 -8.30 10.22 2.66
CA TRP A 90 -7.99 9.35 1.52
C TRP A 90 -6.77 8.45 1.72
N ARG A 91 -5.72 8.91 2.41
CA ARG A 91 -4.51 8.10 2.68
C ARG A 91 -4.86 6.94 3.60
N ASP A 92 -5.52 7.27 4.71
CA ASP A 92 -5.91 6.32 5.74
C ASP A 92 -6.89 5.30 5.21
N LEU A 93 -7.83 5.71 4.37
CA LEU A 93 -8.77 4.78 3.74
C LEU A 93 -8.10 3.95 2.65
N THR A 94 -7.24 4.53 1.82
CA THR A 94 -6.53 3.78 0.76
C THR A 94 -5.64 2.71 1.37
N ALA A 95 -4.72 3.09 2.26
CA ALA A 95 -3.81 2.15 2.90
C ALA A 95 -4.55 1.23 3.90
N GLY A 96 -5.44 1.79 4.73
CA GLY A 96 -6.21 1.04 5.71
C GLY A 96 -7.08 -0.04 5.07
N SER A 97 -7.67 0.18 3.89
CA SER A 97 -8.50 -0.82 3.19
C SER A 97 -7.76 -2.11 2.80
N GLU A 98 -6.43 -2.08 2.84
CA GLU A 98 -5.53 -3.20 2.61
C GLU A 98 -4.87 -3.72 3.90
N GLY A 99 -5.17 -3.11 5.05
CA GLY A 99 -4.67 -3.47 6.38
C GLY A 99 -3.40 -2.74 6.82
N PHE A 100 -3.01 -1.64 6.17
CA PHE A 100 -1.88 -0.84 6.65
C PHE A 100 -2.33 0.06 7.82
N LEU A 101 -1.56 0.08 8.90
CA LEU A 101 -1.85 0.91 10.06
C LEU A 101 -1.36 2.35 9.83
N THR A 102 -2.27 3.31 9.78
CA THR A 102 -1.94 4.72 9.47
C THR A 102 -1.97 5.66 10.69
N GLY A 103 -2.62 5.27 11.79
CA GLY A 103 -2.79 6.09 13.01
C GLY A 103 -1.68 5.91 14.06
N GLY A 104 -0.61 6.71 13.97
CA GLY A 104 0.42 6.82 15.04
C GLY A 104 1.58 5.81 14.98
N ARG A 105 1.47 4.77 14.15
CA ARG A 105 2.55 3.80 13.85
C ARG A 105 3.17 4.05 12.48
N ARG A 106 3.26 5.32 12.10
CA ARG A 106 3.59 5.75 10.73
C ARG A 106 5.05 5.39 10.43
N GLY A 107 5.26 4.80 9.26
CA GLY A 107 6.60 4.57 8.74
C GLY A 107 7.22 5.88 8.28
N LEU A 108 6.85 6.36 7.08
CA LEU A 108 7.32 7.65 6.56
C LEU A 108 6.12 8.48 6.13
N ASP A 109 5.94 9.69 6.66
CA ASP A 109 4.76 10.51 6.37
C ASP A 109 5.12 11.86 5.76
N GLY A 110 4.56 12.16 4.59
CA GLY A 110 4.71 13.45 3.93
C GLY A 110 6.13 13.80 3.51
N GLN A 111 7.00 12.80 3.29
CA GLN A 111 8.36 13.00 2.79
C GLN A 111 8.31 13.78 1.48
N GLN A 112 9.05 14.89 1.41
CA GLN A 112 9.14 15.66 0.19
C GLN A 112 9.93 14.89 -0.85
N VAL A 113 9.39 14.83 -2.07
CA VAL A 113 10.18 14.47 -3.25
C VAL A 113 10.98 15.71 -3.61
N VAL A 114 12.31 15.61 -3.56
CA VAL A 114 13.19 16.73 -3.91
C VAL A 114 13.52 16.67 -5.39
N TRP A 115 13.83 17.83 -6.01
CA TRP A 115 14.13 17.88 -7.44
C TRP A 115 15.27 16.92 -7.85
N GLY A 116 16.27 16.76 -7.00
CA GLY A 116 17.41 15.84 -7.19
C GLY A 116 17.08 14.35 -7.01
N ASP A 117 15.86 13.97 -6.65
CA ASP A 117 15.42 12.57 -6.67
C ASP A 117 15.13 12.08 -8.11
N GLN A 118 15.08 13.00 -9.10
CA GLN A 118 14.83 12.67 -10.50
C GLN A 118 16.10 12.31 -11.25
N ASP A 119 15.97 11.45 -12.26
CA ASP A 119 17.06 11.09 -13.18
C ASP A 119 16.85 11.67 -14.59
N SER A 120 17.72 11.29 -15.53
CA SER A 120 17.68 11.75 -16.93
C SER A 120 16.39 11.38 -17.67
N PHE A 121 15.56 10.49 -17.14
CA PHE A 121 14.26 10.13 -17.72
C PHE A 121 13.12 11.02 -17.24
N GLN A 122 13.42 12.11 -16.52
CA GLN A 122 12.47 13.15 -16.10
C GLN A 122 11.38 12.66 -15.15
N HIS A 123 11.70 11.64 -14.35
CA HIS A 123 10.87 11.18 -13.25
C HIS A 123 11.76 10.77 -12.08
N VAL A 124 11.15 10.52 -10.92
CA VAL A 124 11.84 10.01 -9.74
C VAL A 124 12.56 8.72 -10.09
N ASN A 125 13.84 8.64 -9.74
CA ASN A 125 14.65 7.45 -9.94
C ASN A 125 14.09 6.27 -9.15
N ASN A 126 14.09 5.09 -9.76
CA ASN A 126 13.48 3.89 -9.19
C ASN A 126 14.07 3.50 -7.82
N VAL A 127 15.37 3.72 -7.59
CA VAL A 127 16.04 3.42 -6.31
C VAL A 127 15.47 4.25 -5.15
N ARG A 128 14.94 5.45 -5.42
CA ARG A 128 14.40 6.34 -4.36
C ARG A 128 13.18 5.75 -3.66
N TYR A 129 12.34 5.01 -4.38
CA TYR A 129 11.21 4.30 -3.78
C TYR A 129 11.67 3.25 -2.77
N ILE A 130 12.77 2.55 -3.08
CA ILE A 130 13.38 1.58 -2.16
C ILE A 130 13.97 2.30 -0.96
N SER A 131 14.67 3.43 -1.15
CA SER A 131 15.18 4.24 -0.04
C SER A 131 14.06 4.73 0.90
N TRP A 132 12.91 5.15 0.36
CA TRP A 132 11.77 5.55 1.18
C TRP A 132 11.15 4.37 1.93
N ALA A 133 11.10 3.19 1.32
CA ALA A 133 10.65 1.97 1.99
C ALA A 133 11.59 1.58 3.14
N GLU A 134 12.91 1.62 2.91
CA GLU A 134 13.90 1.38 3.95
C GLU A 134 13.72 2.34 5.15
N ALA A 135 13.70 3.64 4.91
CA ALA A 135 13.48 4.64 5.96
C ALA A 135 12.15 4.41 6.70
N SER A 136 11.10 4.09 5.96
CA SER A 136 9.79 3.76 6.53
C SER A 136 9.82 2.50 7.38
N ARG A 137 10.58 1.47 7.00
CA ARG A 137 10.72 0.23 7.78
C ARG A 137 11.49 0.48 9.05
N VAL A 138 12.58 1.25 9.01
CA VAL A 138 13.32 1.65 10.21
C VAL A 138 12.39 2.36 11.19
N ASN A 139 11.67 3.37 10.73
CA ASN A 139 10.71 4.10 11.57
C ASN A 139 9.61 3.19 12.12
N TRP A 140 9.11 2.25 11.31
CA TRP A 140 8.09 1.29 11.73
C TRP A 140 8.61 0.36 12.84
N VAL A 141 9.84 -0.15 12.73
CA VAL A 141 10.45 -0.99 13.78
C VAL A 141 10.72 -0.17 15.04
N THR A 142 11.32 1.02 14.91
CA THR A 142 11.62 1.90 16.05
C THR A 142 10.35 2.35 16.78
N ASN A 143 9.22 2.48 16.08
CA ASN A 143 7.94 2.82 16.71
C ASN A 143 7.51 1.78 17.76
N PHE A 144 7.87 0.50 17.60
CA PHE A 144 7.59 -0.50 18.61
C PHE A 144 8.31 -0.19 19.93
N ALA A 145 9.59 0.16 19.87
CA ALA A 145 10.38 0.53 21.04
C ALA A 145 9.76 1.69 21.82
N VAL A 146 9.30 2.74 21.12
CA VAL A 146 8.91 4.00 21.75
C VAL A 146 7.44 4.01 22.18
N HIS A 147 6.54 3.43 21.38
CA HIS A 147 5.10 3.67 21.51
C HIS A 147 4.24 2.43 21.68
N VAL A 148 4.74 1.23 21.33
CA VAL A 148 3.92 0.00 21.38
C VAL A 148 4.33 -0.91 22.54
N ASP A 149 5.63 -1.07 22.76
CA ASP A 149 6.21 -1.98 23.74
C ASP A 149 7.46 -1.36 24.39
N PRO A 150 7.29 -0.29 25.19
CA PRO A 150 8.41 0.39 25.84
C PRO A 150 9.10 -0.47 26.89
N ALA A 151 8.46 -1.54 27.38
CA ALA A 151 9.07 -2.48 28.31
C ALA A 151 10.28 -3.21 27.70
N HIS A 152 10.27 -3.43 26.37
CA HIS A 152 11.37 -4.04 25.62
C HIS A 152 12.08 -3.01 24.72
N TYR A 153 12.13 -1.74 25.15
CA TYR A 153 12.71 -0.63 24.38
C TYR A 153 14.11 -0.98 23.82
N LYS A 154 14.97 -1.56 24.67
CA LYS A 154 16.36 -1.86 24.30
C LYS A 154 16.42 -2.93 23.22
N GLU A 155 15.66 -4.00 23.37
CA GLU A 155 15.61 -5.11 22.43
C GLU A 155 15.07 -4.65 21.07
N TRP A 156 13.98 -3.88 21.04
CA TRP A 156 13.46 -3.29 19.81
C TRP A 156 14.44 -2.32 19.14
N SER A 157 15.14 -1.50 19.93
CA SER A 157 16.14 -0.55 19.41
C SER A 157 17.35 -1.28 18.85
N ASP A 158 17.80 -2.35 19.52
CA ASP A 158 18.96 -3.13 19.11
C ASP A 158 18.71 -3.87 17.78
N LEU A 159 17.44 -4.14 17.40
CA LEU A 159 17.10 -4.76 16.11
C LEU A 159 17.63 -3.98 14.89
N MET A 160 17.81 -2.67 15.05
CA MET A 160 18.31 -1.76 14.02
C MET A 160 19.82 -1.54 14.13
N THR A 161 20.53 -2.37 14.90
CA THR A 161 21.98 -2.27 15.14
C THR A 161 22.64 -3.64 14.99
N PRO A 162 23.98 -3.70 14.80
CA PRO A 162 24.69 -4.98 14.76
C PRO A 162 25.03 -5.55 16.16
N LYS A 163 24.44 -5.03 17.26
CA LYS A 163 24.88 -5.36 18.62
C LYS A 163 24.42 -6.74 19.11
N SER A 164 23.30 -7.24 18.62
CA SER A 164 22.72 -8.51 19.09
C SER A 164 21.93 -9.22 17.99
N VAL A 165 20.64 -9.49 18.20
CA VAL A 165 19.72 -9.90 17.15
C VAL A 165 19.30 -8.65 16.39
N GLY A 166 19.32 -8.69 15.06
CA GLY A 166 18.82 -7.61 14.22
C GLY A 166 18.20 -8.09 12.92
N LEU A 167 17.72 -7.11 12.15
CA LEU A 167 16.95 -7.35 10.94
C LEU A 167 17.83 -7.12 9.70
N ILE A 168 17.84 -8.09 8.78
CA ILE A 168 18.55 -8.01 7.50
C ILE A 168 17.57 -8.17 6.35
N LEU A 169 17.60 -7.27 5.37
CA LEU A 169 16.83 -7.41 4.13
C LEU A 169 17.45 -8.52 3.27
N LYS A 170 16.75 -9.65 3.11
CA LYS A 170 17.18 -10.78 2.28
C LYS A 170 16.79 -10.59 0.81
N SER A 171 15.58 -10.11 0.55
CA SER A 171 15.13 -9.79 -0.80
C SER A 171 14.11 -8.66 -0.78
N ILE A 172 14.03 -7.95 -1.90
CA ILE A 172 13.08 -6.88 -2.13
C ILE A 172 12.55 -6.96 -3.55
N LYS A 173 11.23 -6.78 -3.71
CA LYS A 173 10.57 -6.64 -5.00
C LYS A 173 9.76 -5.35 -4.98
N SER A 174 9.90 -4.51 -6.01
CA SER A 174 9.14 -3.27 -6.16
C SER A 174 8.37 -3.28 -7.48
N ASP A 175 7.04 -3.11 -7.39
CA ASP A 175 6.16 -2.91 -8.54
C ASP A 175 5.78 -1.43 -8.66
N TYR A 176 6.43 -0.71 -9.58
CA TYR A 176 6.15 0.71 -9.88
C TYR A 176 4.85 0.87 -10.67
N LYS A 177 3.96 1.76 -10.23
CA LYS A 177 2.60 1.93 -10.79
C LYS A 177 2.48 3.10 -11.74
N PHE A 178 3.34 4.12 -11.60
CA PHE A 178 3.48 5.23 -12.54
C PHE A 178 4.75 6.05 -12.23
N PRO A 179 5.32 6.76 -13.22
CA PRO A 179 6.47 7.64 -12.99
C PRO A 179 6.03 8.89 -12.21
N MET A 180 6.49 9.05 -10.97
CA MET A 180 6.29 10.28 -10.20
C MET A 180 7.28 11.35 -10.62
N THR A 181 6.93 12.62 -10.44
CA THR A 181 7.83 13.75 -10.71
C THR A 181 7.82 14.72 -9.54
N TYR A 182 8.88 15.53 -9.45
CA TYR A 182 8.86 16.73 -8.62
C TYR A 182 7.88 17.77 -9.19
N PRO A 183 7.21 18.59 -8.35
CA PRO A 183 7.07 18.45 -6.90
C PRO A 183 5.98 17.43 -6.54
N ASP A 184 6.22 16.66 -5.46
CA ASP A 184 5.24 15.77 -4.81
C ASP A 184 5.65 15.52 -3.35
N LYS A 185 4.78 14.87 -2.57
CA LYS A 185 5.09 14.27 -1.28
C LYS A 185 4.70 12.80 -1.29
N VAL A 186 5.43 11.99 -0.53
CA VAL A 186 5.10 10.57 -0.33
C VAL A 186 4.84 10.23 1.12
N SER A 187 3.88 9.34 1.35
CA SER A 187 3.80 8.59 2.61
C SER A 187 3.97 7.11 2.32
N VAL A 188 4.73 6.44 3.16
CA VAL A 188 5.05 5.02 3.06
C VAL A 188 4.59 4.31 4.33
N TYR A 189 3.90 3.20 4.14
CA TYR A 189 3.34 2.39 5.22
C TYR A 189 3.81 0.95 5.06
N HIS A 190 4.08 0.27 6.16
CA HIS A 190 4.43 -1.14 6.22
C HIS A 190 3.35 -1.94 6.94
N LYS A 191 3.23 -3.21 6.58
CA LYS A 191 2.40 -4.19 7.30
C LYS A 191 3.04 -5.57 7.23
N LEU A 192 2.71 -6.42 8.19
CA LEU A 192 2.96 -7.86 8.13
C LEU A 192 2.08 -8.47 7.05
N ARG A 193 2.67 -9.22 6.11
CA ARG A 193 1.90 -9.97 5.10
C ARG A 193 1.17 -11.16 5.69
N PHE A 194 1.81 -11.85 6.63
CA PHE A 194 1.28 -13.06 7.27
C PHE A 194 1.29 -12.90 8.80
N SER A 195 0.36 -13.59 9.48
CA SER A 195 0.36 -13.67 10.94
C SER A 195 1.64 -14.36 11.42
N PRO A 196 2.33 -13.82 12.44
CA PRO A 196 3.46 -14.49 13.09
C PRO A 196 3.12 -15.88 13.65
N ALA A 197 1.85 -16.15 13.99
CA ALA A 197 1.39 -17.47 14.40
C ALA A 197 1.32 -18.51 13.26
N ALA A 198 1.33 -18.08 11.99
CA ALA A 198 1.28 -18.98 10.84
C ALA A 198 2.54 -19.87 10.71
N GLN A 199 3.63 -19.53 11.41
CA GLN A 199 4.84 -20.33 11.50
C GLN A 199 5.19 -20.58 12.98
N PRO A 200 5.54 -21.82 13.37
CA PRO A 200 5.90 -22.12 14.77
C PRO A 200 7.11 -21.31 15.26
N SER A 201 8.19 -21.29 14.47
CA SER A 201 9.46 -20.59 14.74
C SER A 201 9.89 -19.72 13.55
N PRO A 202 9.22 -18.57 13.32
CA PRO A 202 9.57 -17.71 12.20
C PRO A 202 10.98 -17.14 12.40
N SER A 203 11.85 -17.32 11.40
CA SER A 203 13.17 -16.69 11.32
C SER A 203 13.20 -15.52 10.30
N SER A 204 12.04 -15.20 9.74
CA SER A 204 11.85 -14.11 8.79
C SER A 204 10.48 -13.46 8.92
N LEU A 205 10.40 -12.21 8.52
CA LEU A 205 9.20 -11.39 8.39
C LEU A 205 9.02 -11.04 6.93
N ILE A 206 7.85 -11.36 6.36
CA ILE A 206 7.48 -10.83 5.05
C ILE A 206 6.65 -9.57 5.28
N LEU A 207 7.19 -8.44 4.84
CA LEU A 207 6.54 -7.14 4.94
C LEU A 207 6.05 -6.69 3.58
N ASP A 208 4.83 -6.16 3.56
CA ASP A 208 4.36 -5.36 2.44
C ASP A 208 4.56 -3.88 2.76
N ALA A 209 4.93 -3.09 1.76
CA ALA A 209 4.92 -1.65 1.83
C ALA A 209 4.16 -1.01 0.66
N VAL A 210 3.52 0.14 0.92
CA VAL A 210 2.92 0.98 -0.13
C VAL A 210 3.50 2.37 -0.08
N VAL A 211 3.87 2.89 -1.25
CA VAL A 211 4.26 4.29 -1.42
C VAL A 211 3.08 5.04 -2.00
N LEU A 212 2.48 5.96 -1.25
CA LEU A 212 1.39 6.83 -1.70
C LEU A 212 1.93 8.17 -2.20
N SER A 213 1.60 8.54 -3.43
CA SER A 213 1.80 9.91 -3.92
C SER A 213 0.68 10.81 -3.44
N HIS A 214 1.02 11.96 -2.85
CA HIS A 214 0.04 12.93 -2.37
C HIS A 214 -0.55 13.76 -3.50
N ARG A 215 0.25 14.11 -4.51
CA ARG A 215 -0.22 14.85 -5.70
C ARG A 215 -1.22 14.02 -6.49
N HIS A 216 -0.91 12.75 -6.75
CA HIS A 216 -1.77 11.88 -7.54
C HIS A 216 -2.84 11.16 -6.70
N ARG A 217 -2.74 11.23 -5.37
CA ARG A 217 -3.69 10.63 -4.41
C ARG A 217 -3.93 9.14 -4.67
N ARG A 218 -2.86 8.40 -4.99
CA ARG A 218 -2.90 6.97 -5.27
C ARG A 218 -1.56 6.28 -5.00
N VAL A 219 -1.57 4.95 -4.97
CA VAL A 219 -0.37 4.12 -4.83
C VAL A 219 0.56 4.30 -6.03
N ALA A 220 1.80 4.69 -5.76
CA ALA A 220 2.87 4.87 -6.75
C ALA A 220 3.80 3.67 -6.86
N ALA A 221 4.04 2.96 -5.76
CA ALA A 221 4.76 1.69 -5.76
C ALA A 221 4.20 0.74 -4.70
N ARG A 222 4.30 -0.56 -4.97
CA ARG A 222 4.04 -1.64 -4.00
C ARG A 222 5.33 -2.43 -3.83
N ILE A 223 5.71 -2.67 -2.59
CA ILE A 223 7.00 -3.29 -2.27
C ILE A 223 6.75 -4.49 -1.37
N GLU A 224 7.47 -5.57 -1.64
CA GLU A 224 7.52 -6.77 -0.82
C GLU A 224 8.95 -6.95 -0.33
N GLU A 225 9.12 -7.13 0.97
CA GLU A 225 10.41 -7.32 1.63
C GLU A 225 10.43 -8.64 2.41
N ASP A 226 11.46 -9.45 2.18
CA ASP A 226 11.79 -10.60 3.01
C ASP A 226 12.89 -10.18 3.99
N ILE A 227 12.52 -10.04 5.27
CA ILE A 227 13.41 -9.59 6.34
C ILE A 227 13.80 -10.81 7.18
N VAL A 228 15.08 -11.10 7.27
CA VAL A 228 15.62 -12.19 8.10
C VAL A 228 16.00 -11.66 9.47
N ILE A 229 15.70 -12.45 10.50
CA ILE A 229 16.16 -12.24 11.87
C ILE A 229 17.54 -12.92 12.00
N TYR A 230 18.55 -12.12 12.34
CA TYR A 230 19.94 -12.54 12.33
C TYR A 230 20.63 -12.20 13.65
N ASP A 231 21.30 -13.18 14.27
CA ASP A 231 22.14 -12.94 15.45
C ASP A 231 23.56 -12.60 15.02
N TYR A 232 23.92 -11.33 15.15
CA TYR A 232 25.23 -10.82 14.76
C TYR A 232 26.37 -11.38 15.61
N ARG A 233 26.09 -11.86 16.83
CA ARG A 233 27.12 -12.43 17.72
C ARG A 233 27.52 -13.83 17.29
N SER A 234 26.55 -14.63 16.85
CA SER A 234 26.77 -16.02 16.42
C SER A 234 26.80 -16.20 14.90
N ALA A 235 26.68 -15.09 14.15
CA ALA A 235 26.73 -15.02 12.69
C ALA A 235 25.80 -16.02 11.98
N LYS A 236 24.59 -16.21 12.52
CA LYS A 236 23.59 -17.13 11.99
C LYS A 236 22.17 -16.56 12.09
N LYS A 237 21.25 -17.16 11.33
CA LYS A 237 19.82 -16.88 11.49
C LYS A 237 19.37 -17.20 12.91
N ALA A 238 18.49 -16.35 13.43
CA ALA A 238 17.88 -16.52 14.74
C ALA A 238 16.37 -16.66 14.61
N GLU A 239 15.77 -17.30 15.60
CA GLU A 239 14.32 -17.34 15.72
C GLU A 239 13.80 -16.03 16.30
N MET A 240 12.55 -15.69 15.94
CA MET A 240 11.86 -14.56 16.52
C MET A 240 11.74 -14.69 18.03
N LEU A 241 12.09 -13.61 18.74
CA LEU A 241 12.00 -13.56 20.20
C LEU A 241 10.52 -13.64 20.65
N PRO A 242 10.21 -14.30 21.77
CA PRO A 242 8.82 -14.50 22.21
C PRO A 242 8.01 -13.21 22.38
N PHE A 243 8.59 -12.16 22.96
CA PHE A 243 7.92 -10.87 23.12
C PHE A 243 7.57 -10.25 21.75
N MET A 244 8.50 -10.33 20.79
CA MET A 244 8.32 -9.84 19.43
C MET A 244 7.17 -10.56 18.74
N LYS A 245 7.10 -11.90 18.88
CA LYS A 245 6.01 -12.70 18.32
C LYS A 245 4.65 -12.23 18.86
N SER A 246 4.54 -12.00 20.16
CA SER A 246 3.30 -11.49 20.78
C SER A 246 2.91 -10.13 20.23
N VAL A 247 3.84 -9.16 20.21
CA VAL A 247 3.56 -7.80 19.73
C VAL A 247 3.21 -7.76 18.24
N LEU A 248 3.88 -8.57 17.42
CA LEU A 248 3.60 -8.65 15.99
C LEU A 248 2.28 -9.37 15.71
N GLU A 249 1.88 -10.34 16.52
CA GLU A 249 0.55 -10.98 16.40
C GLU A 249 -0.56 -9.97 16.72
N ASP A 250 -0.40 -9.19 17.80
CA ASP A 250 -1.32 -8.10 18.14
C ASP A 250 -1.39 -7.05 17.02
N THR A 251 -0.24 -6.74 16.44
CA THR A 251 -0.15 -5.83 15.29
C THR A 251 -0.90 -6.40 14.08
N PHE A 252 -0.75 -7.70 13.79
CA PHE A 252 -1.48 -8.35 12.71
C PHE A 252 -3.00 -8.30 12.95
N ARG A 253 -3.47 -8.53 14.18
CA ARG A 253 -4.89 -8.39 14.54
C ARG A 253 -5.42 -6.95 14.34
N LEU A 254 -4.59 -5.95 14.67
CA LEU A 254 -4.92 -4.55 14.40
C LEU A 254 -5.00 -4.26 12.89
N GLN A 255 -4.14 -4.85 12.06
CA GLN A 255 -4.20 -4.71 10.60
C GLN A 255 -5.53 -5.21 10.02
N GLU A 256 -6.02 -6.36 10.51
CA GLU A 256 -7.32 -6.90 10.07
C GLU A 256 -8.49 -6.02 10.54
N SER A 257 -8.41 -5.50 11.77
CA SER A 257 -9.41 -4.57 12.31
C SER A 257 -9.45 -3.27 11.50
N GLU A 258 -8.29 -2.73 11.15
CA GLU A 258 -8.15 -1.52 10.33
C GLU A 258 -8.68 -1.74 8.91
N LYS A 259 -8.40 -2.92 8.32
CA LYS A 259 -8.95 -3.34 7.04
C LYS A 259 -10.47 -3.31 7.03
N ALA A 260 -11.09 -3.89 8.05
CA ALA A 260 -12.54 -3.88 8.20
C ALA A 260 -13.09 -2.45 8.34
N ARG A 261 -12.50 -1.64 9.23
CA ARG A 261 -12.88 -0.24 9.46
C ARG A 261 -12.82 0.59 8.19
N ALA A 262 -11.68 0.58 7.51
CA ALA A 262 -11.44 1.40 6.32
C ALA A 262 -12.37 0.99 5.16
N ARG A 263 -12.54 -0.31 4.91
CA ARG A 263 -13.46 -0.77 3.86
C ARG A 263 -14.91 -0.40 4.15
N LYS A 264 -15.36 -0.57 5.40
CA LYS A 264 -16.70 -0.13 5.83
C LYS A 264 -16.89 1.37 5.59
N ARG A 265 -15.89 2.19 5.95
CA ARG A 265 -15.94 3.64 5.72
C ARG A 265 -16.01 3.98 4.23
N ILE A 266 -15.24 3.30 3.37
CA ILE A 266 -15.31 3.52 1.92
C ILE A 266 -16.69 3.15 1.37
N TRP A 267 -17.24 1.99 1.74
CA TRP A 267 -18.58 1.58 1.30
C TRP A 267 -19.69 2.53 1.79
N ASN A 268 -19.58 3.07 3.00
CA ASN A 268 -20.51 4.10 3.48
C ASN A 268 -20.43 5.39 2.62
N LEU A 269 -19.22 5.79 2.20
CA LEU A 269 -19.05 6.93 1.29
C LEU A 269 -19.65 6.63 -0.08
N ILE A 270 -19.45 5.41 -0.61
CA ILE A 270 -20.06 4.96 -1.87
C ILE A 270 -21.58 5.06 -1.78
N GLY A 271 -22.19 4.48 -0.75
CA GLY A 271 -23.65 4.53 -0.55
C GLY A 271 -24.19 5.95 -0.35
N SER A 272 -23.41 6.84 0.28
CA SER A 272 -23.79 8.25 0.40
C SER A 272 -23.84 8.94 -0.96
N VAL A 273 -22.90 8.65 -1.86
CA VAL A 273 -22.92 9.18 -3.23
C VAL A 273 -24.06 8.58 -4.04
N GLU A 274 -24.33 7.28 -3.92
CA GLU A 274 -25.47 6.64 -4.60
C GLU A 274 -26.82 7.25 -4.18
N LYS A 275 -26.97 7.57 -2.89
CA LYS A 275 -28.15 8.30 -2.38
C LYS A 275 -28.26 9.68 -3.02
N LEU A 276 -27.15 10.41 -3.14
CA LEU A 276 -27.13 11.73 -3.79
C LEU A 276 -27.48 11.65 -5.28
N GLU A 277 -26.96 10.66 -6.00
CA GLU A 277 -27.26 10.45 -7.42
C GLU A 277 -28.76 10.21 -7.64
N LYS A 278 -29.37 9.31 -6.86
CA LYS A 278 -30.82 9.04 -6.90
C LYS A 278 -31.68 10.26 -6.54
N GLY A 279 -31.15 11.14 -5.70
CA GLY A 279 -31.81 12.40 -5.34
C GLY A 279 -31.61 13.53 -6.35
N THR A 280 -30.74 13.37 -7.36
CA THR A 280 -30.36 14.42 -8.30
C THR A 280 -30.67 14.01 -9.74
N TRP A 281 -29.70 13.40 -10.43
CA TRP A 281 -29.76 13.10 -11.86
C TRP A 281 -30.26 11.68 -12.17
N ASP A 282 -30.17 10.74 -11.22
CA ASP A 282 -30.56 9.33 -11.40
C ASP A 282 -31.98 9.06 -10.88
N ARG A 283 -32.93 9.91 -11.30
CA ARG A 283 -34.37 9.75 -11.06
C ARG A 283 -35.12 9.91 -12.38
N ALA A 284 -36.26 9.22 -12.51
CA ALA A 284 -37.00 9.16 -13.77
C ALA A 284 -37.51 10.54 -14.26
N ASP A 285 -37.70 11.48 -13.34
CA ASP A 285 -38.17 12.85 -13.54
C ASP A 285 -37.04 13.89 -13.50
N ALA A 286 -35.77 13.47 -13.60
CA ALA A 286 -34.63 14.38 -13.47
C ALA A 286 -34.59 15.39 -14.63
N VAL A 287 -34.66 16.67 -14.29
CA VAL A 287 -34.41 17.79 -15.21
C VAL A 287 -33.19 18.54 -14.72
N GLU A 288 -32.25 18.79 -15.63
CA GLU A 288 -31.01 19.51 -15.35
C GLU A 288 -31.31 20.96 -14.99
N ASP A 289 -30.76 21.45 -13.89
CA ASP A 289 -30.85 22.85 -13.48
C ASP A 289 -29.77 23.66 -14.22
N ASN A 290 -30.19 24.36 -15.28
CA ASN A 290 -29.31 25.22 -16.07
C ASN A 290 -29.00 26.56 -15.39
N GLY A 291 -29.45 26.77 -14.14
CA GLY A 291 -29.42 28.05 -13.48
C GLY A 291 -30.48 28.98 -14.08
N THR A 292 -31.31 29.59 -13.22
CA THR A 292 -32.14 30.70 -13.68
C THR A 292 -31.29 31.96 -13.71
N THR A 293 -31.12 32.57 -14.89
CA THR A 293 -30.64 33.95 -15.01
C THR A 293 -31.61 34.86 -14.28
N LYS A 294 -31.30 35.21 -13.03
CA LYS A 294 -31.91 36.32 -12.29
C LYS A 294 -30.81 37.25 -11.83
#